data_AF-A0A3D6AG81-F1
#
_entry.id   AF-A0A3D6AG81-F1
#
_cell.length_a   1.000
_cell.length_b   1.000
_cell.length_c   1.000
_cell.angle_alpha   90.00
_cell.angle_beta   90.00
_cell.angle_gamma   90.00
#
_symmetry.space_group_name_H-M   'P 1'
#
loop_
_entity.id
_entity.type
_entity.pdbx_description
1 polymer ?
#
loop_
_entity_poly.entity_id
_entity_poly.type
_entity_poly.pdbx_seq_one_letter_code
_entity_poly.pdbx_strand_id
1 'polypeptide(L)'
;MDATGFPRMLSALLLGLALAQPALAQQEKAQQAPLAPSAAAGSVEAMSARYPRGAITSDELAEQAQVDVQRVRAGLAEQLAVAKGACYDRFFTNSCIDNAQEEYRAALEVLRPIELEAGAFQRQSRVVKRDKALAERRQQEEAEAPDRLRIAEENEQKAAQKNQARAQQEAERQERLAREAERAAHPDDRVQRHQEKIKRLREEDALKAQERARNIAAYEEKQRKAAERQKKVAERKAEKQAKQVQKQTSEKPADQPAAAGKPVTPAAGAPDSSKSSGATR
;
A
#
# COMPACT_ATOMS: atom_id res chain seq x y z
N MET A 1 7.45 5.32 13.17
CA MET A 1 7.23 4.04 12.49
C MET A 1 7.53 2.92 13.48
N ASP A 2 6.58 2.18 14.05
CA ASP A 2 5.12 2.39 14.15
C ASP A 2 4.59 1.68 15.41
N ALA A 3 3.30 1.87 15.73
CA ALA A 3 2.37 1.05 16.53
C ALA A 3 2.92 0.10 17.63
N THR A 4 2.33 0.01 18.82
CA THR A 4 0.87 -0.05 19.04
C THR A 4 0.40 0.68 20.30
N GLY A 5 -0.68 1.45 20.19
CA GLY A 5 -1.49 1.88 21.33
C GLY A 5 -2.77 1.05 21.44
N PHE A 6 -3.14 0.66 22.66
CA PHE A 6 -4.42 -0.02 22.94
C PHE A 6 -5.46 0.98 23.48
N PRO A 7 -6.59 1.22 22.79
CA PRO A 7 -7.64 2.08 23.29
C PRO A 7 -8.49 1.36 24.34
N ARG A 8 -8.66 1.98 25.51
CA ARG A 8 -9.77 1.66 26.44
C ARG A 8 -10.75 2.83 26.44
N MET A 9 -11.83 2.66 25.69
CA MET A 9 -12.97 3.57 25.64
C MET A 9 -14.19 2.92 26.30
N LEU A 10 -15.02 3.75 26.93
CA LEU A 10 -16.45 3.50 27.22
C LEU A 10 -16.80 2.25 28.04
N SER A 11 -17.11 2.47 29.32
CA SER A 11 -18.52 2.38 29.72
C SER A 11 -18.78 3.29 30.92
N ALA A 12 -19.87 4.07 30.87
CA ALA A 12 -20.27 4.98 31.93
C ALA A 12 -21.80 5.16 31.92
N LEU A 13 -22.48 4.60 32.91
CA LEU A 13 -23.86 4.91 33.32
C LEU A 13 -24.01 4.35 34.77
N LEU A 14 -24.16 5.18 35.80
CA LEU A 14 -25.41 5.74 36.34
C LEU A 14 -26.17 4.81 37.31
N LEU A 15 -25.96 5.02 38.62
CA LEU A 15 -26.95 5.08 39.72
C LEU A 15 -26.19 5.28 41.05
N GLY A 16 -26.70 5.95 42.09
CA GLY A 16 -27.94 6.73 42.17
C GLY A 16 -28.68 6.57 43.51
N LEU A 17 -28.26 7.33 44.54
CA LEU A 17 -28.95 7.57 45.83
C LEU A 17 -29.48 6.37 46.64
N ALA A 18 -28.91 6.15 47.83
CA ALA A 18 -29.67 5.94 49.07
C ALA A 18 -28.76 6.11 50.31
N LEU A 19 -28.97 7.18 51.09
CA LEU A 19 -28.48 7.28 52.47
C LEU A 19 -29.66 7.04 53.40
N ALA A 20 -29.64 5.94 54.15
CA ALA A 20 -30.61 5.62 55.20
C ALA A 20 -29.88 5.02 56.42
N GLN A 21 -30.44 5.24 57.60
CA GLN A 21 -29.76 5.04 58.89
C GLN A 21 -29.96 3.61 59.47
N PRO A 22 -29.07 3.16 60.37
CA PRO A 22 -29.17 1.82 60.96
C PRO A 22 -30.30 1.71 61.99
N ALA A 23 -31.09 0.65 61.90
CA ALA A 23 -32.01 0.22 62.94
C ALA A 23 -31.38 -0.88 63.80
N LEU A 24 -31.42 -0.71 65.13
CA LEU A 24 -31.02 -1.73 66.11
C LEU A 24 -32.20 -2.66 66.45
N ALA A 25 -31.86 -3.85 66.97
CA ALA A 25 -32.78 -4.93 67.36
C ALA A 25 -33.50 -5.63 66.17
N GLN A 26 -33.69 -6.95 66.19
CA GLN A 26 -33.79 -7.84 67.36
C GLN A 26 -32.70 -8.92 67.47
N GLN A 27 -32.45 -9.34 68.71
CA GLN A 27 -31.53 -10.41 69.08
C GLN A 27 -32.31 -11.73 69.24
N GLU A 28 -32.58 -12.41 68.13
CA GLU A 28 -33.30 -13.69 68.16
C GLU A 28 -32.39 -14.81 68.69
N LYS A 29 -32.75 -15.39 69.85
CA LYS A 29 -32.06 -16.54 70.45
C LYS A 29 -32.43 -17.85 69.73
N ALA A 30 -32.09 -17.96 68.45
CA ALA A 30 -32.01 -19.27 67.80
C ALA A 30 -30.80 -20.04 68.38
N GLN A 31 -30.99 -21.27 68.87
CA GLN A 31 -29.86 -22.12 69.27
C GLN A 31 -29.06 -22.56 68.05
N GLN A 32 -28.09 -21.74 67.66
CA GLN A 32 -26.93 -22.19 66.91
C GLN A 32 -26.08 -23.10 67.82
N ALA A 33 -26.41 -24.39 67.81
CA ALA A 33 -25.40 -25.40 68.09
C ALA A 33 -24.23 -25.15 67.12
N PRO A 34 -22.96 -25.25 67.57
CA PRO A 34 -21.82 -25.01 66.70
C PRO A 34 -21.69 -26.15 65.69
N LEU A 35 -22.38 -26.01 64.56
CA LEU A 35 -21.99 -26.61 63.30
C LEU A 35 -20.64 -25.99 62.92
N ALA A 36 -19.57 -26.58 63.46
CA ALA A 36 -18.22 -26.25 63.04
C ALA A 36 -18.15 -26.38 61.51
N PRO A 37 -17.65 -25.36 60.78
CA PRO A 37 -17.41 -25.51 59.36
C PRO A 37 -16.47 -26.71 59.16
N SER A 38 -16.71 -27.51 58.11
CA SER A 38 -16.11 -28.85 57.97
C SER A 38 -14.59 -28.79 57.76
N ALA A 39 -13.84 -28.68 58.86
CA ALA A 39 -12.38 -28.84 58.88
C ALA A 39 -11.96 -30.23 58.39
N ALA A 40 -12.83 -31.24 58.55
CA ALA A 40 -12.67 -32.56 57.98
C ALA A 40 -12.63 -32.57 56.44
N ALA A 41 -13.25 -31.60 55.76
CA ALA A 41 -13.21 -31.52 54.29
C ALA A 41 -11.85 -31.04 53.73
N GLY A 42 -10.92 -30.63 54.60
CA GLY A 42 -9.57 -30.18 54.25
C GLY A 42 -8.46 -30.78 55.12
N SER A 43 -8.71 -31.90 55.81
CA SER A 43 -7.70 -32.57 56.63
C SER A 43 -6.83 -33.53 55.81
N VAL A 44 -5.65 -33.87 56.34
CA VAL A 44 -4.69 -34.77 55.70
C VAL A 44 -5.22 -36.21 55.65
N GLU A 45 -5.93 -36.62 56.68
CA GLU A 45 -6.61 -37.92 56.79
C GLU A 45 -7.71 -38.02 55.72
N ALA A 46 -8.50 -36.97 55.54
CA ALA A 46 -9.54 -36.91 54.51
C ALA A 46 -8.96 -36.97 53.09
N MET A 47 -7.78 -36.36 52.86
CA MET A 47 -7.07 -36.51 51.59
C MET A 47 -6.60 -37.95 51.37
N SER A 48 -6.05 -38.62 52.38
CA SER A 48 -5.62 -40.03 52.26
C SER A 48 -6.79 -41.01 52.08
N ALA A 49 -7.96 -40.70 52.66
CA ALA A 49 -9.18 -41.49 52.50
C ALA A 49 -9.85 -41.26 51.12
N ARG A 50 -9.78 -40.04 50.57
CA ARG A 50 -10.35 -39.69 49.27
C ARG A 50 -9.46 -40.09 48.08
N TYR A 51 -8.14 -40.10 48.28
CA TYR A 51 -7.15 -40.50 47.29
C TYR A 51 -6.28 -41.66 47.80
N PRO A 52 -6.84 -42.86 48.01
CA PRO A 52 -6.06 -44.04 48.33
C PRO A 52 -5.16 -44.41 47.14
N ARG A 53 -4.02 -45.04 47.43
CA ARG A 53 -2.97 -45.33 46.43
C ARG A 53 -3.53 -46.09 45.23
N GLY A 54 -3.25 -45.59 44.02
CA GLY A 54 -3.72 -46.17 42.76
C GLY A 54 -5.15 -45.78 42.35
N ALA A 55 -5.88 -44.96 43.12
CA ALA A 55 -7.21 -44.50 42.72
C ALA A 55 -7.20 -43.54 41.52
N ILE A 56 -6.07 -42.85 41.29
CA ILE A 56 -5.93 -41.84 40.24
C ILE A 56 -5.82 -42.52 38.87
N THR A 57 -6.95 -42.59 38.18
CA THR A 57 -7.14 -43.34 36.92
C THR A 57 -7.62 -42.48 35.75
N SER A 58 -7.88 -41.18 35.97
CA SER A 58 -8.27 -40.21 34.92
C SER A 58 -7.55 -38.88 35.09
N ASP A 59 -7.46 -38.10 34.00
CA ASP A 59 -6.83 -36.76 34.01
C ASP A 59 -7.54 -35.82 34.98
N GLU A 60 -8.87 -35.79 34.91
CA GLU A 60 -9.73 -34.95 35.77
C GLU A 60 -9.50 -35.26 37.25
N LEU A 61 -9.37 -36.53 37.61
CA LEU A 61 -9.11 -36.94 39.00
C LEU A 61 -7.68 -36.61 39.44
N ALA A 62 -6.69 -36.66 38.54
CA ALA A 62 -5.33 -36.25 38.81
C ALA A 62 -5.20 -34.72 38.99
N GLU A 63 -5.91 -33.93 38.18
CA GLU A 63 -5.98 -32.47 38.30
C GLU A 63 -6.70 -32.06 39.60
N GLN A 64 -7.84 -32.69 39.91
CA GLN A 64 -8.54 -32.48 41.20
C GLN A 64 -7.65 -32.84 42.40
N ALA A 65 -6.95 -33.97 42.35
CA ALA A 65 -6.02 -34.38 43.41
C ALA A 65 -4.92 -33.33 43.65
N GLN A 66 -4.34 -32.76 42.59
CA GLN A 66 -3.35 -31.69 42.73
C GLN A 66 -3.94 -30.41 43.32
N VAL A 67 -5.10 -29.96 42.82
CA VAL A 67 -5.77 -28.75 43.33
C VAL A 67 -6.12 -28.90 44.82
N ASP A 68 -6.62 -30.07 45.21
CA ASP A 68 -7.04 -30.33 46.59
C ASP A 68 -5.83 -30.52 47.52
N VAL A 69 -4.75 -31.20 47.10
CA VAL A 69 -3.50 -31.25 47.89
C VAL A 69 -2.92 -29.84 48.07
N GLN A 70 -2.87 -29.01 47.02
CA GLN A 70 -2.35 -27.64 47.14
C GLN A 70 -3.19 -26.78 48.09
N ARG A 71 -4.52 -26.97 48.14
CA ARG A 71 -5.39 -26.30 49.12
C ARG A 71 -5.08 -26.73 50.56
N VAL A 72 -4.94 -28.03 50.81
CA VAL A 72 -4.59 -28.54 52.16
C VAL A 72 -3.18 -28.08 52.55
N ARG A 73 -2.23 -28.10 51.62
CA ARG A 73 -0.85 -27.63 51.82
C ARG A 73 -0.77 -26.14 52.19
N ALA A 74 -1.64 -25.30 51.62
CA ALA A 74 -1.77 -23.90 52.02
C ALA A 74 -2.31 -23.78 53.47
N GLY A 75 -3.40 -24.49 53.79
CA GLY A 75 -3.96 -24.50 55.15
C GLY A 75 -2.99 -25.01 56.23
N LEU A 76 -2.20 -26.04 55.92
CA LEU A 76 -1.12 -26.52 56.80
C LEU A 76 -0.03 -25.47 57.02
N ALA A 77 0.31 -24.67 56.00
CA ALA A 77 1.31 -23.60 56.12
C ALA A 77 0.79 -22.43 56.96
N GLU A 78 -0.50 -22.09 56.85
CA GLU A 78 -1.18 -21.11 57.72
C GLU A 78 -1.23 -21.61 59.18
N GLN A 79 -1.59 -22.87 59.39
CA GLN A 79 -1.58 -23.50 60.73
C GLN A 79 -0.17 -23.48 61.35
N LEU A 80 0.88 -23.79 60.59
CA LEU A 80 2.27 -23.69 61.04
C LEU A 80 2.66 -22.25 61.41
N ALA A 81 2.19 -21.26 60.66
CA ALA A 81 2.45 -19.85 60.97
C ALA A 81 1.78 -19.42 62.28
N VAL A 82 0.52 -19.81 62.50
CA VAL A 82 -0.21 -19.56 63.76
C VAL A 82 0.45 -20.28 64.95
N ALA A 83 0.82 -21.56 64.78
CA ALA A 83 1.50 -22.34 65.81
C ALA A 83 2.85 -21.72 66.19
N LYS A 84 3.66 -21.30 65.21
CA LYS A 84 4.92 -20.58 65.45
C LYS A 84 4.69 -19.26 66.19
N GLY A 85 3.62 -18.53 65.88
CA GLY A 85 3.19 -17.35 66.63
C GLY A 85 2.98 -17.65 68.11
N ALA A 86 2.12 -18.64 68.41
CA ALA A 86 1.81 -19.06 69.78
C ALA A 86 2.99 -19.68 70.55
N CYS A 87 4.08 -20.08 69.87
CA CYS A 87 5.28 -20.58 70.53
C CYS A 87 6.14 -19.47 71.16
N TYR A 88 6.03 -18.21 70.72
CA TYR A 88 6.81 -17.10 71.31
C TYR A 88 6.34 -16.75 72.73
N ASP A 89 5.08 -17.02 73.08
CA ASP A 89 4.54 -16.81 74.42
C ASP A 89 4.96 -17.92 75.43
N ARG A 90 5.84 -18.85 75.03
CA ARG A 90 6.22 -20.04 75.83
C ARG A 90 7.71 -20.06 76.12
N PHE A 91 8.06 -20.35 77.38
CA PHE A 91 9.45 -20.44 77.88
C PHE A 91 10.40 -21.32 77.04
N PHE A 92 9.88 -22.38 76.40
CA PHE A 92 10.65 -23.28 75.52
C PHE A 92 10.31 -23.04 74.04
N THR A 93 10.44 -21.79 73.59
CA THR A 93 10.11 -21.34 72.23
C THR A 93 10.66 -22.24 71.14
N ASN A 94 11.95 -22.59 71.20
CA ASN A 94 12.61 -23.41 70.18
C ASN A 94 11.97 -24.80 70.07
N SER A 95 11.87 -25.55 71.17
CA SER A 95 11.24 -26.88 71.17
C SER A 95 9.78 -26.85 70.74
N CYS A 96 9.05 -25.77 71.04
CA CYS A 96 7.69 -25.58 70.53
C CYS A 96 7.67 -25.38 69.00
N ILE A 97 8.55 -24.54 68.47
CA ILE A 97 8.72 -24.28 67.02
C ILE A 97 9.20 -25.54 66.27
N ASP A 98 10.04 -26.36 66.89
CA ASP A 98 10.53 -27.61 66.33
C ASP A 98 9.42 -28.67 66.30
N ASN A 99 8.69 -28.87 67.40
CA ASN A 99 7.54 -29.79 67.43
C ASN A 99 6.49 -29.43 66.36
N ALA A 100 6.11 -28.16 66.25
CA ALA A 100 5.18 -27.69 65.22
C ALA A 100 5.71 -27.90 63.79
N GLN A 101 7.04 -27.87 63.59
CA GLN A 101 7.65 -28.22 62.30
C GLN A 101 7.63 -29.71 62.01
N GLU A 102 7.86 -30.59 63.00
CA GLU A 102 7.77 -32.04 62.78
C GLU A 102 6.32 -32.47 62.51
N GLU A 103 5.33 -31.90 63.19
CA GLU A 103 3.90 -32.08 62.89
C GLU A 103 3.59 -31.69 61.43
N TYR A 104 4.05 -30.52 60.99
CA TYR A 104 3.89 -30.06 59.61
C TYR A 104 4.62 -30.96 58.59
N ARG A 105 5.80 -31.48 58.91
CA ARG A 105 6.53 -32.43 58.04
C ARG A 105 5.79 -33.75 57.91
N ALA A 106 5.32 -34.33 59.01
CA ALA A 106 4.51 -35.56 59.01
C ALA A 106 3.23 -35.39 58.18
N ALA A 107 2.55 -34.24 58.31
CA ALA A 107 1.40 -33.87 57.49
C ALA A 107 1.73 -33.83 55.98
N LEU A 108 2.87 -33.26 55.59
CA LEU A 108 3.32 -33.27 54.19
C LEU A 108 3.71 -34.67 53.68
N GLU A 109 4.26 -35.54 54.52
CA GLU A 109 4.64 -36.90 54.11
C GLU A 109 3.44 -37.78 53.72
N VAL A 110 2.26 -37.54 54.31
CA VAL A 110 1.01 -38.21 53.92
C VAL A 110 0.44 -37.67 52.59
N LEU A 111 0.62 -36.37 52.31
CA LEU A 111 0.18 -35.74 51.05
C LEU A 111 1.08 -36.09 49.86
N ARG A 112 2.39 -36.26 50.09
CA ARG A 112 3.40 -36.44 49.04
C ARG A 112 3.17 -37.64 48.09
N PRO A 113 2.71 -38.82 48.55
CA PRO A 113 2.28 -39.90 47.64
C PRO A 113 1.19 -39.47 46.66
N ILE A 114 0.21 -38.69 47.11
CA ILE A 114 -0.90 -38.21 46.27
C ILE A 114 -0.37 -37.22 45.21
N GLU A 115 0.53 -36.29 45.58
CA GLU A 115 1.20 -35.40 44.62
C GLU A 115 1.98 -36.20 43.55
N LEU A 116 2.70 -37.24 43.98
CA LEU A 116 3.55 -38.05 43.11
C LEU A 116 2.73 -38.94 42.16
N GLU A 117 1.67 -39.59 42.64
CA GLU A 117 0.77 -40.40 41.83
C GLU A 117 0.01 -39.53 40.81
N ALA A 118 -0.57 -38.40 41.23
CA ALA A 118 -1.25 -37.46 40.33
C ALA A 118 -0.30 -36.92 39.24
N GLY A 119 0.89 -36.48 39.64
CA GLY A 119 1.91 -36.01 38.70
C GLY A 119 2.45 -37.12 37.79
N ALA A 120 2.53 -38.36 38.25
CA ALA A 120 2.92 -39.51 37.42
C ALA A 120 1.86 -39.81 36.36
N PHE A 121 0.59 -39.86 36.75
CA PHE A 121 -0.52 -40.07 35.84
C PHE A 121 -0.56 -39.00 34.74
N GLN A 122 -0.51 -37.71 35.08
CA GLN A 122 -0.49 -36.63 34.09
C GLN A 122 0.70 -36.72 33.13
N ARG A 123 1.91 -37.09 33.61
CA ARG A 123 3.08 -37.28 32.75
C ARG A 123 2.87 -38.44 31.77
N GLN A 124 2.33 -39.56 32.23
CA GLN A 124 2.01 -40.73 31.39
C GLN A 124 0.92 -40.39 30.36
N SER A 125 -0.20 -39.80 30.80
CA SER A 125 -1.29 -39.33 29.93
C SER A 125 -0.81 -38.36 28.85
N ARG A 126 0.04 -37.38 29.20
CA ARG A 126 0.63 -36.45 28.23
C ARG A 126 1.51 -37.15 27.19
N VAL A 127 2.27 -38.17 27.60
CA VAL A 127 3.05 -39.02 26.67
C VAL A 127 2.12 -39.82 25.76
N VAL A 128 1.10 -40.50 26.29
CA VAL A 128 0.12 -41.26 25.50
C VAL A 128 -0.62 -40.37 24.49
N LYS A 129 -1.03 -39.16 24.90
CA LYS A 129 -1.67 -38.17 24.01
C LYS A 129 -0.74 -37.70 22.90
N ARG A 130 0.54 -37.42 23.22
CA ARG A 130 1.56 -37.07 22.22
C ARG A 130 1.79 -38.22 21.24
N ASP A 131 1.91 -39.44 21.73
CA ASP A 131 2.29 -40.60 20.93
C ASP A 131 1.14 -41.07 20.01
N LYS A 132 -0.11 -40.90 20.45
CA LYS A 132 -1.30 -40.99 19.58
C LYS A 132 -1.26 -39.93 18.47
N ALA A 133 -1.09 -38.65 18.82
CA ALA A 133 -1.03 -37.57 17.83
C ALA A 133 0.14 -37.73 16.83
N LEU A 134 1.27 -38.32 17.26
CA LEU A 134 2.39 -38.67 16.37
C LEU A 134 2.07 -39.85 15.45
N ALA A 135 1.31 -40.85 15.92
CA ALA A 135 0.84 -41.95 15.08
C ALA A 135 -0.20 -41.49 14.04
N GLU A 136 -1.17 -40.68 14.46
CA GLU A 136 -2.17 -40.03 13.58
C GLU A 136 -1.49 -39.17 12.51
N ARG A 137 -0.47 -38.39 12.88
CA ARG A 137 0.31 -37.57 11.94
C ARG A 137 1.11 -38.42 10.95
N ARG A 138 1.70 -39.54 11.37
CA ARG A 138 2.36 -40.49 10.45
C ARG A 138 1.36 -41.10 9.46
N GLN A 139 0.19 -41.52 9.93
CA GLN A 139 -0.86 -42.05 9.04
C GLN A 139 -1.36 -41.01 8.02
N GLN A 140 -1.49 -39.74 8.43
CA GLN A 140 -1.77 -38.62 7.52
C GLN A 140 -0.62 -38.42 6.52
N GLU A 141 0.63 -38.42 6.99
CA GLU A 141 1.81 -38.23 6.14
C GLU A 141 2.03 -39.39 5.15
N GLU A 142 1.70 -40.62 5.53
CA GLU A 142 1.72 -41.81 4.67
C GLU A 142 0.59 -41.79 3.64
N ALA A 143 -0.62 -41.35 4.03
CA ALA A 143 -1.75 -41.19 3.11
C ALA A 143 -1.56 -40.04 2.11
N GLU A 144 -0.95 -38.93 2.53
CA GLU A 144 -0.61 -37.79 1.67
C GLU A 144 0.62 -38.04 0.79
N ALA A 145 1.50 -39.00 1.12
CA ALA A 145 2.73 -39.26 0.39
C ALA A 145 2.57 -39.36 -1.15
N PRO A 146 1.65 -40.16 -1.72
CA PRO A 146 1.48 -40.25 -3.17
C PRO A 146 1.03 -38.94 -3.82
N ASP A 147 0.15 -38.16 -3.17
CA ASP A 147 -0.28 -36.87 -3.69
C ASP A 147 0.83 -35.81 -3.59
N ARG A 148 1.64 -35.86 -2.53
CA ARG A 148 2.81 -34.96 -2.39
C ARG A 148 3.90 -35.26 -3.43
N LEU A 149 4.09 -36.54 -3.81
CA LEU A 149 4.94 -36.92 -4.95
C LEU A 149 4.35 -36.43 -6.28
N ARG A 150 3.07 -36.71 -6.55
CA ARG A 150 2.36 -36.24 -7.76
C ARG A 150 2.42 -34.72 -7.95
N ILE A 151 2.24 -33.96 -6.86
CA ILE A 151 2.35 -32.50 -6.86
C ILE A 151 3.81 -32.04 -7.07
N ALA A 152 4.81 -32.77 -6.55
CA ALA A 152 6.21 -32.46 -6.82
C ALA A 152 6.55 -32.66 -8.31
N GLU A 153 6.18 -33.80 -8.90
CA GLU A 153 6.36 -34.10 -10.33
C GLU A 153 5.64 -33.08 -11.23
N GLU A 154 4.39 -32.73 -10.92
CA GLU A 154 3.63 -31.72 -11.68
C GLU A 154 4.29 -30.33 -11.62
N ASN A 155 4.85 -29.95 -10.47
CA ASN A 155 5.59 -28.70 -10.31
C ASN A 155 6.94 -28.73 -11.04
N GLU A 156 7.66 -29.85 -11.04
CA GLU A 156 8.91 -30.01 -11.80
C GLU A 156 8.65 -29.91 -13.31
N GLN A 157 7.63 -30.60 -13.82
CA GLN A 157 7.22 -30.52 -15.23
C GLN A 157 6.84 -29.08 -15.63
N LYS A 158 6.06 -28.37 -14.80
CA LYS A 158 5.73 -26.96 -15.02
C LYS A 158 6.96 -26.05 -14.99
N ALA A 159 7.93 -26.31 -14.10
CA ALA A 159 9.18 -25.57 -14.05
C ALA A 159 10.03 -25.81 -15.32
N ALA A 160 10.14 -27.07 -15.77
CA ALA A 160 10.86 -27.44 -16.99
C ALA A 160 10.25 -26.77 -18.24
N GLN A 161 8.93 -26.85 -18.42
CA GLN A 161 8.21 -26.18 -19.52
C GLN A 161 8.41 -24.66 -19.49
N LYS A 162 8.32 -24.04 -18.31
CA LYS A 162 8.54 -22.59 -18.12
C LYS A 162 9.97 -22.17 -18.45
N ASN A 163 10.96 -23.01 -18.15
CA ASN A 163 12.36 -22.76 -18.48
C ASN A 163 12.62 -22.93 -20.00
N GLN A 164 12.03 -23.93 -20.64
CA GLN A 164 12.08 -24.10 -22.11
C GLN A 164 11.45 -22.90 -22.84
N ALA A 165 10.26 -22.46 -22.41
CA ALA A 165 9.59 -21.30 -22.99
C ALA A 165 10.41 -19.99 -22.83
N ARG A 166 11.13 -19.84 -21.72
CA ARG A 166 12.06 -18.72 -21.51
C ARG A 166 13.25 -18.77 -22.47
N ALA A 167 13.88 -19.94 -22.60
CA ALA A 167 15.00 -20.13 -23.53
C ALA A 167 14.59 -19.85 -25.00
N GLN A 168 13.37 -20.24 -25.39
CA GLN A 168 12.80 -19.90 -26.70
C GLN A 168 12.62 -18.38 -26.87
N GLN A 169 11.99 -17.70 -25.91
CA GLN A 169 11.80 -16.24 -25.96
C GLN A 169 13.12 -15.44 -25.92
N GLU A 170 14.16 -15.99 -25.30
CA GLU A 170 15.51 -15.42 -25.30
C GLU A 170 16.21 -15.63 -26.65
N ALA A 171 16.07 -16.81 -27.27
CA ALA A 171 16.56 -17.06 -28.63
C ALA A 171 15.87 -16.16 -29.67
N GLU A 172 14.53 -16.05 -29.66
CA GLU A 172 13.76 -15.13 -30.52
C GLU A 172 14.17 -13.66 -30.32
N ARG A 173 14.52 -13.28 -29.09
CA ARG A 173 15.01 -11.94 -28.75
C ARG A 173 16.40 -11.71 -29.34
N GLN A 174 17.32 -12.66 -29.20
CA GLN A 174 18.66 -12.59 -29.80
C GLN A 174 18.58 -12.53 -31.32
N GLU A 175 17.75 -13.37 -31.95
CA GLU A 175 17.55 -13.41 -33.40
C GLU A 175 16.91 -12.11 -33.94
N ARG A 176 15.98 -11.50 -33.20
CA ARG A 176 15.46 -10.16 -33.52
C ARG A 176 16.53 -9.08 -33.39
N LEU A 177 17.30 -9.06 -32.30
CA LEU A 177 18.39 -8.09 -32.10
C LEU A 177 19.47 -8.25 -33.18
N ALA A 178 19.75 -9.46 -33.64
CA ALA A 178 20.66 -9.72 -34.75
C ALA A 178 20.15 -9.11 -36.07
N ARG A 179 18.87 -9.32 -36.41
CA ARG A 179 18.22 -8.71 -37.59
C ARG A 179 18.12 -7.18 -37.50
N GLU A 180 17.96 -6.63 -36.30
CA GLU A 180 17.98 -5.18 -36.07
C GLU A 180 19.41 -4.62 -36.24
N ALA A 181 20.44 -5.32 -35.77
CA ALA A 181 21.84 -4.96 -35.97
C ALA A 181 22.27 -5.06 -37.45
N GLU A 182 21.83 -6.10 -38.17
CA GLU A 182 22.06 -6.28 -39.61
C GLU A 182 21.44 -5.11 -40.41
N ARG A 183 20.19 -4.74 -40.11
CA ARG A 183 19.53 -3.57 -40.70
C ARG A 183 20.20 -2.24 -40.35
N ALA A 184 20.81 -2.13 -39.17
CA ALA A 184 21.58 -0.94 -38.79
C ALA A 184 22.96 -0.88 -39.50
N ALA A 185 23.59 -2.03 -39.75
CA ALA A 185 24.85 -2.14 -40.49
C ALA A 185 24.68 -1.89 -42.00
N HIS A 186 23.49 -2.14 -42.54
CA HIS A 186 23.12 -1.84 -43.93
C HIS A 186 22.10 -0.68 -44.03
N PRO A 187 22.53 0.58 -43.79
CA PRO A 187 21.63 1.73 -43.86
C PRO A 187 21.06 1.90 -45.26
N ASP A 188 19.73 1.87 -45.34
CA ASP A 188 18.92 1.93 -46.57
C ASP A 188 19.45 2.95 -47.60
N ASP A 189 19.81 2.49 -48.80
CA ASP A 189 20.21 3.35 -49.95
C ASP A 189 19.14 4.43 -50.23
N ARG A 190 17.86 4.06 -50.02
CA ARG A 190 16.72 4.99 -50.06
C ARG A 190 16.86 6.18 -49.11
N VAL A 191 17.40 5.99 -47.91
CA VAL A 191 17.60 7.05 -46.91
C VAL A 191 18.77 7.95 -47.33
N GLN A 192 19.87 7.38 -47.83
CA GLN A 192 21.02 8.17 -48.30
C GLN A 192 20.62 9.07 -49.49
N ARG A 193 20.00 8.50 -50.53
CA ARG A 193 19.48 9.26 -51.69
C ARG A 193 18.46 10.33 -51.30
N HIS A 194 17.65 10.10 -50.25
CA HIS A 194 16.75 11.13 -49.74
C HIS A 194 17.52 12.30 -49.10
N GLN A 195 18.52 12.02 -48.26
CA GLN A 195 19.35 13.07 -47.65
C GLN A 195 20.11 13.89 -48.71
N GLU A 196 20.65 13.25 -49.74
CA GLU A 196 21.28 13.93 -50.89
C GLU A 196 20.30 14.84 -51.63
N LYS A 197 19.10 14.33 -51.93
CA LYS A 197 18.04 15.13 -52.57
C LYS A 197 17.67 16.36 -51.73
N ILE A 198 17.59 16.22 -50.40
CA ILE A 198 17.33 17.35 -49.50
C ILE A 198 18.48 18.36 -49.45
N LYS A 199 19.75 17.92 -49.48
CA LYS A 199 20.92 18.83 -49.60
C LYS A 199 20.84 19.65 -50.89
N ARG A 200 20.71 18.97 -52.03
CA ARG A 200 20.63 19.62 -53.35
C ARG A 200 19.47 20.61 -53.45
N LEU A 201 18.29 20.30 -52.92
CA LEU A 201 17.15 21.23 -52.93
C LEU A 201 17.45 22.50 -52.12
N ARG A 202 18.10 22.38 -50.94
CA ARG A 202 18.51 23.54 -50.14
C ARG A 202 19.54 24.43 -50.87
N GLU A 203 20.47 23.81 -51.58
CA GLU A 203 21.47 24.53 -52.40
C GLU A 203 20.81 25.28 -53.56
N GLU A 204 19.94 24.60 -54.32
CA GLU A 204 19.18 25.22 -55.40
C GLU A 204 18.27 26.37 -54.91
N ASP A 205 17.60 26.21 -53.76
CA ASP A 205 16.75 27.25 -53.19
C ASP A 205 17.54 28.44 -52.62
N ALA A 206 18.73 28.20 -52.07
CA ALA A 206 19.64 29.27 -51.65
C ALA A 206 20.14 30.08 -52.86
N LEU A 207 20.48 29.43 -53.97
CA LEU A 207 20.85 30.10 -55.23
C LEU A 207 19.68 30.94 -55.77
N LYS A 208 18.48 30.35 -55.87
CA LYS A 208 17.25 31.04 -56.30
C LYS A 208 16.90 32.21 -55.36
N ALA A 209 17.19 32.11 -54.06
CA ALA A 209 16.99 33.21 -53.11
C ALA A 209 17.96 34.38 -53.35
N GLN A 210 19.25 34.11 -53.59
CA GLN A 210 20.22 35.14 -53.97
C GLN A 210 19.86 35.81 -55.29
N GLU A 211 19.41 35.04 -56.29
CA GLU A 211 18.99 35.57 -57.59
C GLU A 211 17.77 36.50 -57.43
N ARG A 212 16.74 36.08 -56.69
CA ARG A 212 15.58 36.92 -56.35
C ARG A 212 16.00 38.23 -55.67
N ALA A 213 16.92 38.19 -54.70
CA ALA A 213 17.41 39.39 -54.03
C ALA A 213 18.14 40.36 -54.98
N ARG A 214 18.99 39.84 -55.89
CA ARG A 214 19.66 40.65 -56.92
C ARG A 214 18.66 41.28 -57.88
N ASN A 215 17.64 40.51 -58.32
CA ASN A 215 16.61 40.98 -59.23
C ASN A 215 15.71 42.07 -58.60
N ILE A 216 15.38 41.95 -57.31
CA ILE A 216 14.65 42.98 -56.55
C ILE A 216 15.48 44.26 -56.46
N ALA A 217 16.74 44.19 -56.04
CA ALA A 217 17.62 45.36 -55.93
C ALA A 217 17.79 46.09 -57.28
N ALA A 218 17.95 45.34 -58.38
CA ALA A 218 18.03 45.89 -59.73
C ALA A 218 16.70 46.52 -60.22
N TYR A 219 15.56 46.09 -59.71
CA TYR A 219 14.25 46.69 -60.00
C TYR A 219 14.04 47.98 -59.19
N GLU A 220 14.38 47.99 -57.90
CA GLU A 220 14.34 49.20 -57.06
C GLU A 220 15.26 50.31 -57.60
N GLU A 221 16.46 49.96 -58.06
CA GLU A 221 17.39 50.91 -58.68
C GLU A 221 16.80 51.53 -59.96
N LYS A 222 16.15 50.71 -60.81
CA LYS A 222 15.42 51.20 -61.99
C LYS A 222 14.27 52.13 -61.61
N GLN A 223 13.51 51.83 -60.55
CA GLN A 223 12.42 52.68 -60.08
C GLN A 223 12.94 54.03 -59.54
N ARG A 224 14.04 54.05 -58.76
CA ARG A 224 14.70 55.30 -58.33
C ARG A 224 15.13 56.15 -59.53
N LYS A 225 15.82 55.53 -60.50
CA LYS A 225 16.25 56.19 -61.75
C LYS A 225 15.07 56.69 -62.60
N ALA A 226 13.93 56.01 -62.58
CA ALA A 226 12.70 56.45 -63.26
C ALA A 226 12.06 57.66 -62.56
N ALA A 227 11.93 57.63 -61.23
CA ALA A 227 11.40 58.74 -60.43
C ALA A 227 12.26 60.01 -60.56
N GLU A 228 13.59 59.88 -60.56
CA GLU A 228 14.50 60.99 -60.84
C GLU A 228 14.29 61.59 -62.23
N ARG A 229 14.12 60.76 -63.27
CA ARG A 229 13.85 61.21 -64.63
C ARG A 229 12.51 61.94 -64.71
N GLN A 230 11.48 61.45 -64.01
CA GLN A 230 10.18 62.12 -63.92
C GLN A 230 10.30 63.50 -63.25
N LYS A 231 11.02 63.62 -62.12
CA LYS A 231 11.30 64.92 -61.47
C LYS A 231 12.01 65.89 -62.43
N LYS A 232 13.13 65.46 -63.03
CA LYS A 232 13.91 66.26 -64.01
C LYS A 232 13.09 66.66 -65.26
N VAL A 233 12.09 65.87 -65.66
CA VAL A 233 11.15 66.22 -66.74
C VAL A 233 10.06 67.20 -66.26
N ALA A 234 9.55 67.05 -65.03
CA ALA A 234 8.58 67.96 -64.44
C ALA A 234 9.20 69.36 -64.21
N GLU A 235 10.41 69.42 -63.65
CA GLU A 235 11.22 70.65 -63.50
C GLU A 235 11.40 71.36 -64.84
N ARG A 236 11.86 70.64 -65.89
CA ARG A 236 12.00 71.18 -67.25
C ARG A 236 10.68 71.61 -67.91
N LYS A 237 9.54 71.03 -67.53
CA LYS A 237 8.22 71.48 -67.97
C LYS A 237 7.80 72.75 -67.24
N ALA A 238 7.95 72.81 -65.92
CA ALA A 238 7.65 73.98 -65.10
C ALA A 238 8.51 75.19 -65.51
N GLU A 239 9.81 75.00 -65.76
CA GLU A 239 10.70 76.04 -66.26
C GLU A 239 10.26 76.58 -67.62
N LYS A 240 9.85 75.70 -68.55
CA LYS A 240 9.31 76.08 -69.85
C LYS A 240 7.95 76.79 -69.73
N GLN A 241 7.09 76.35 -68.82
CA GLN A 241 5.79 76.99 -68.57
C GLN A 241 5.95 78.36 -67.91
N ALA A 242 6.86 78.54 -66.95
CA ALA A 242 7.20 79.85 -66.41
C ALA A 242 7.70 80.81 -67.50
N LYS A 243 8.58 80.32 -68.38
CA LYS A 243 9.07 81.06 -69.57
C LYS A 243 8.00 81.29 -70.65
N GLN A 244 6.88 80.59 -70.62
CA GLN A 244 5.72 80.82 -71.50
C GLN A 244 4.72 81.79 -70.87
N VAL A 245 4.42 81.68 -69.57
CA VAL A 245 3.56 82.64 -68.85
C VAL A 245 4.18 84.04 -68.89
N GLN A 246 5.49 84.17 -68.68
CA GLN A 246 6.24 85.43 -68.86
C GLN A 246 6.14 86.02 -70.29
N LYS A 247 5.79 85.20 -71.30
CA LYS A 247 5.55 85.62 -72.69
C LYS A 247 4.07 85.72 -73.08
N GLN A 248 3.15 85.33 -72.19
CA GLN A 248 1.70 85.38 -72.41
C GLN A 248 1.03 86.43 -71.52
N THR A 249 1.73 87.01 -70.55
CA THR A 249 1.35 88.28 -69.90
C THR A 249 1.59 89.51 -70.78
N SER A 250 2.14 89.35 -71.99
CA SER A 250 2.49 90.44 -72.91
C SER A 250 1.57 90.59 -74.13
N GLU A 251 0.67 89.63 -74.44
CA GLU A 251 -0.21 89.68 -75.62
C GLU A 251 -1.50 88.84 -75.45
N LYS A 252 -2.56 89.20 -76.21
CA LYS A 252 -4.00 88.86 -75.99
C LYS A 252 -4.76 89.05 -77.33
N PRO A 253 -6.00 88.56 -77.61
CA PRO A 253 -6.85 87.46 -77.08
C PRO A 253 -7.26 86.40 -78.17
N ALA A 254 -8.13 85.43 -77.80
CA ALA A 254 -9.20 84.76 -78.61
C ALA A 254 -8.83 84.01 -79.94
N ASP A 255 -9.55 82.97 -80.41
CA ASP A 255 -11.00 82.67 -80.27
C ASP A 255 -11.37 81.15 -80.31
N GLN A 256 -12.67 80.82 -80.42
CA GLN A 256 -13.35 79.50 -80.28
C GLN A 256 -14.22 79.13 -81.53
N PRO A 257 -15.09 78.07 -81.57
CA PRO A 257 -15.18 76.74 -80.92
C PRO A 257 -15.54 75.54 -81.88
N ALA A 258 -15.84 74.35 -81.32
CA ALA A 258 -16.81 73.32 -81.79
C ALA A 258 -16.49 72.44 -83.05
N ALA A 259 -16.91 71.17 -83.20
CA ALA A 259 -17.44 70.08 -82.33
C ALA A 259 -17.37 68.73 -83.16
N ALA A 260 -17.95 67.54 -82.88
CA ALA A 260 -18.87 66.99 -81.85
C ALA A 260 -18.82 65.41 -81.80
N GLY A 261 -19.30 64.79 -80.70
CA GLY A 261 -19.81 63.39 -80.63
C GLY A 261 -18.82 62.28 -80.21
N LYS A 262 -18.98 61.38 -79.21
CA LYS A 262 -20.10 60.69 -78.45
C LYS A 262 -20.45 59.26 -78.97
N PRO A 263 -20.97 58.32 -78.13
CA PRO A 263 -20.55 57.86 -76.77
C PRO A 263 -20.77 56.31 -76.54
N VAL A 264 -21.05 55.87 -75.29
CA VAL A 264 -21.48 54.51 -74.81
C VAL A 264 -20.36 53.46 -74.66
N THR A 265 -20.05 52.78 -73.53
CA THR A 265 -20.61 52.49 -72.16
C THR A 265 -21.26 51.07 -71.98
N PRO A 266 -21.63 50.54 -70.76
CA PRO A 266 -20.93 49.38 -70.17
C PRO A 266 -21.82 48.24 -69.55
N ALA A 267 -21.19 47.22 -68.94
CA ALA A 267 -21.79 46.23 -68.01
C ALA A 267 -20.70 45.75 -67.01
N ALA A 268 -20.87 45.80 -65.68
CA ALA A 268 -21.60 44.88 -64.78
C ALA A 268 -20.91 43.50 -64.59
N GLY A 269 -20.88 42.86 -63.41
CA GLY A 269 -21.37 43.24 -62.08
C GLY A 269 -21.17 42.08 -61.07
N ALA A 270 -21.22 42.35 -59.76
CA ALA A 270 -21.07 41.33 -58.70
C ALA A 270 -22.33 41.25 -57.80
N PRO A 271 -22.61 40.09 -57.17
CA PRO A 271 -23.38 40.03 -55.94
C PRO A 271 -22.74 39.14 -54.84
N ASP A 272 -23.43 39.04 -53.70
CA ASP A 272 -22.87 38.73 -52.37
C ASP A 272 -23.34 37.38 -51.77
N SER A 273 -22.65 36.96 -50.71
CA SER A 273 -22.94 36.00 -49.63
C SER A 273 -24.32 35.28 -49.56
N SER A 274 -24.31 33.96 -49.30
CA SER A 274 -24.47 33.41 -47.92
C SER A 274 -24.73 31.89 -47.80
N LYS A 275 -24.38 31.33 -46.63
CA LYS A 275 -24.87 30.11 -45.93
C LYS A 275 -25.23 28.83 -46.72
N SER A 276 -24.54 27.74 -46.35
CA SER A 276 -25.23 26.53 -45.86
C SER A 276 -24.41 25.85 -44.75
N SER A 277 -25.05 25.00 -43.93
CA SER A 277 -24.39 24.22 -42.88
C SER A 277 -24.52 22.73 -43.19
N GLY A 278 -23.42 21.98 -43.12
CA GLY A 278 -23.40 20.53 -43.29
C GLY A 278 -22.62 19.84 -42.18
N ALA A 279 -23.25 18.90 -41.49
CA ALA A 279 -22.62 18.09 -40.45
C ALA A 279 -22.59 16.63 -40.87
N THR A 280 -21.44 15.98 -40.71
CA THR A 280 -21.29 14.52 -40.74
C THR A 280 -20.10 14.11 -39.89
N ARG A 281 -20.32 13.11 -39.03
CA ARG A 281 -19.31 12.36 -38.26
C ARG A 281 -19.87 10.98 -37.96
#